data_AF-A0A373D4V7-F1
#
_entry.id   AF-A0A373D4V7-F1
#
_cell.length_a   1.000
_cell.length_b   1.000
_cell.length_c   1.000
_cell.angle_alpha   90.00
_cell.angle_beta   90.00
_cell.angle_gamma   90.00
#
_symmetry.space_group_name_H-M   'P 1'
#
loop_
_entity.id
_entity.type
_entity.pdbx_description
1 polymer ?
#
loop_
_entity_poly.entity_id
_entity_poly.type
_entity_poly.pdbx_seq_one_letter_code
_entity_poly.pdbx_strand_id
1 'polypeptide(L)' 'MGPAGAVGATGAMGPQGPTGPTGPAGTVTAAAPVANATDSENVVNQFNELLANLRTAGLLAPNP' A
#
# COMPACT_ATOMS: atom_id res chain seq x y z
N MET A 1 42.14 37.98 43.23
CA MET A 1 41.50 36.95 42.38
C MET A 1 40.26 37.57 41.76
N GLY A 2 40.08 37.47 40.43
CA GLY A 2 38.96 38.10 39.70
C GLY A 2 37.73 37.20 39.60
N PRO A 3 36.56 37.75 39.18
CA PRO A 3 35.32 36.99 39.06
C PRO A 3 35.47 35.86 38.02
N ALA A 4 34.82 34.72 38.29
CA ALA A 4 34.76 33.62 37.33
C ALA A 4 34.07 34.06 36.04
N GLY A 5 34.61 33.64 34.88
CA GLY A 5 34.04 33.95 33.57
C GLY A 5 32.63 33.36 33.39
N ALA A 6 31.83 33.99 32.53
CA ALA A 6 30.49 33.51 32.21
C ALA A 6 30.52 32.11 31.57
N VAL A 7 29.54 31.28 31.91
CA VAL A 7 29.35 29.95 31.30
C VAL A 7 29.01 30.12 29.81
N GLY A 8 29.63 29.30 28.95
CA GLY A 8 29.40 29.34 27.50
C GLY A 8 27.97 28.92 27.11
N ALA A 9 27.52 29.38 25.94
CA ALA A 9 26.20 29.05 25.41
C ALA A 9 26.05 27.55 25.08
N THR A 10 24.86 26.99 25.30
CA THR A 10 24.53 25.61 24.90
C THR A 10 24.59 25.48 23.37
N GLY A 11 25.13 24.35 22.89
CA GLY A 11 25.26 24.07 21.45
C GLY A 11 23.92 23.89 20.72
N ALA A 12 23.96 24.02 19.38
CA ALA A 12 22.78 23.85 18.53
C ALA A 12 22.25 22.40 18.55
N MET A 13 20.94 22.25 18.34
CA MET A 13 20.31 20.95 18.12
C MET A 13 20.88 20.27 16.86
N GLY A 14 21.07 18.95 16.91
CA GLY A 14 21.56 18.17 15.78
C GLY A 14 20.58 18.11 14.58
N PRO A 15 21.04 17.64 13.41
CA PRO A 15 20.18 17.50 12.23
C PRO A 15 19.11 16.42 12.44
N GLN A 16 18.03 16.51 11.66
CA GLN A 16 17.02 15.46 11.57
C GLN A 16 17.64 14.15 11.04
N GLY A 17 17.19 13.00 11.58
CA GLY A 17 17.60 11.68 11.13
C GLY A 17 17.06 11.32 9.73
N PRO A 18 17.57 10.26 9.09
CA PRO A 18 17.13 9.83 7.77
C PRO A 18 15.69 9.29 7.78
N THR A 19 15.02 9.35 6.63
CA THR A 19 13.73 8.66 6.40
C THR A 19 13.88 7.14 6.52
N GLY A 20 12.86 6.46 7.03
CA GLY A 20 12.82 4.99 7.12
C GLY A 20 12.70 4.29 5.76
N PRO A 21 12.86 2.96 5.72
CA PRO A 21 12.76 2.18 4.48
C PRO A 21 11.32 2.16 3.93
N THR A 22 11.21 1.98 2.61
CA THR A 22 9.92 1.68 1.94
C THR A 22 9.37 0.34 2.44
N GLY A 23 8.05 0.25 2.62
CA GLY A 23 7.37 -1.00 2.98
C GLY A 23 7.42 -2.07 1.87
N PRO A 24 7.03 -3.32 2.18
CA PRO A 24 6.98 -4.40 1.18
C PRO A 24 5.93 -4.10 0.10
N ALA A 25 6.18 -4.58 -1.12
CA ALA A 25 5.18 -4.55 -2.18
C ALA A 25 3.99 -5.47 -1.83
N GLY A 26 2.77 -5.06 -2.17
CA GLY A 26 1.59 -5.93 -2.07
C GLY A 26 1.64 -7.06 -3.10
N THR A 27 1.23 -8.26 -2.71
CA THR A 27 1.11 -9.40 -3.62
C THR A 27 -0.27 -9.40 -4.27
N VAL A 28 -0.34 -9.37 -5.60
CA VAL A 28 -1.59 -9.61 -6.34
C VAL A 28 -1.58 -11.06 -6.83
N THR A 29 -2.50 -11.87 -6.33
CA THR A 29 -2.73 -13.20 -6.88
C THR A 29 -3.45 -13.04 -8.22
N ALA A 30 -2.89 -13.60 -9.29
CA ALA A 30 -3.56 -13.62 -10.58
C ALA A 30 -4.89 -14.38 -10.44
N ALA A 31 -5.99 -13.73 -10.86
CA ALA A 31 -7.27 -14.38 -11.01
C ALA A 31 -7.17 -15.54 -12.01
N ALA A 32 -8.05 -16.54 -11.88
CA ALA A 32 -8.21 -17.57 -12.90
C ALA A 32 -8.55 -16.93 -14.27
N PRO A 33 -8.05 -17.49 -15.39
CA PRO A 33 -8.38 -16.98 -16.71
C PRO A 33 -9.88 -17.09 -16.97
N VAL A 34 -10.49 -16.00 -17.43
CA VAL A 34 -11.89 -16.00 -17.88
C VAL A 34 -11.91 -16.59 -19.29
N ALA A 35 -12.68 -17.66 -19.49
CA ALA A 35 -12.87 -18.22 -20.83
C ALA A 35 -13.55 -17.21 -21.76
N ASN A 36 -13.43 -17.39 -23.08
CA ASN A 36 -14.16 -16.55 -24.03
C ASN A 36 -15.66 -16.86 -23.96
N ALA A 37 -16.48 -15.82 -24.04
CA ALA A 37 -17.92 -15.99 -24.12
C ALA A 37 -18.29 -16.51 -25.51
N THR A 38 -19.01 -17.62 -25.55
CA THR A 38 -19.52 -18.23 -26.78
C THR A 38 -20.95 -17.79 -27.09
N ASP A 39 -21.72 -17.42 -26.07
CA ASP A 39 -23.15 -17.14 -26.14
C ASP A 39 -23.57 -16.17 -25.01
N SER A 40 -24.72 -15.51 -25.12
CA SER A 40 -25.16 -14.49 -24.15
C SER A 40 -25.34 -15.01 -22.71
N GLU A 41 -25.74 -16.26 -22.55
CA GLU A 41 -25.85 -16.90 -21.24
C GLU A 41 -24.46 -17.15 -20.63
N ASN A 42 -23.51 -17.56 -21.46
CA ASN A 42 -22.10 -17.74 -21.08
C ASN A 42 -21.44 -16.40 -20.70
N VAL A 43 -21.81 -15.27 -21.34
CA VAL A 43 -21.34 -13.93 -20.97
C VAL A 43 -21.65 -13.61 -19.50
N VAL A 44 -22.88 -13.84 -19.04
CA VAL A 44 -23.29 -13.49 -17.67
C VAL A 44 -22.55 -14.35 -16.65
N ASN A 45 -22.38 -15.64 -16.93
CA ASN A 45 -21.65 -16.55 -16.05
C ASN A 45 -20.17 -16.15 -15.93
N GLN A 46 -19.50 -15.92 -17.06
CA GLN A 46 -18.10 -15.49 -17.08
C GLN A 46 -17.89 -14.11 -16.46
N PHE A 47 -18.85 -13.20 -16.64
CA PHE A 47 -18.82 -11.89 -16.00
C PHE A 47 -18.93 -12.00 -14.48
N ASN A 48 -19.86 -12.82 -13.98
CA ASN A 48 -20.01 -13.04 -12.54
C ASN A 48 -18.78 -13.71 -11.91
N GLU A 49 -18.16 -14.68 -12.61
CA GLU A 49 -16.89 -15.28 -12.19
C GLU A 49 -15.76 -14.25 -12.14
N LEU A 50 -15.64 -13.38 -13.15
CA LEU A 50 -14.67 -12.28 -13.14
C LEU A 50 -14.88 -11.38 -11.92
N LEU A 51 -16.12 -10.98 -11.62
CA LEU A 51 -16.44 -10.16 -10.45
C LEU A 51 -16.04 -10.87 -9.14
N ALA A 52 -16.32 -12.17 -9.01
CA ALA A 52 -15.92 -12.96 -7.85
C ALA A 52 -14.40 -13.03 -7.68
N ASN A 53 -13.66 -13.21 -8.78
CA ASN A 53 -12.20 -13.24 -8.78
C ASN A 53 -11.61 -11.88 -8.40
N LEU A 54 -12.14 -10.78 -8.92
CA LEU A 54 -11.68 -9.43 -8.60
C LEU A 54 -11.97 -9.04 -7.14
N ARG A 55 -13.07 -9.54 -6.56
CA ARG A 55 -13.35 -9.43 -5.12
C ARG A 55 -12.36 -10.22 -4.27
N THR A 56 -12.08 -11.47 -4.65
CA THR A 56 -11.09 -12.33 -3.98
C THR A 56 -9.70 -11.69 -4.01
N ALA A 57 -9.35 -11.02 -5.11
CA ALA A 57 -8.10 -10.26 -5.25
C ALA A 57 -8.09 -8.93 -4.47
N GLY A 58 -9.19 -8.55 -3.81
CA GLY A 58 -9.30 -7.29 -3.05
C GLY A 58 -9.35 -6.03 -3.92
N LEU A 59 -9.58 -6.17 -5.24
CA LEU A 59 -9.63 -5.06 -6.20
C LEU A 59 -11.02 -4.42 -6.28
N LEU A 60 -12.05 -5.10 -5.82
CA LEU A 60 -13.43 -4.61 -5.74
C LEU A 60 -13.91 -4.63 -4.30
N ALA A 61 -14.48 -3.52 -3.82
CA ALA A 61 -15.12 -3.46 -2.51
C ALA A 61 -16.32 -4.44 -2.45
N PRO A 62 -16.61 -5.10 -1.30
CA PRO A 62 -17.86 -5.83 -1.11
C PRO A 62 -19.07 -4.92 -1.34
N ASN A 63 -20.12 -5.43 -1.97
CA ASN A 63 -21.36 -4.68 -2.16
C ASN A 63 -22.03 -4.69 -0.79
N PRO A 64 -22.45 -3.53 -0.26
CA PRO A 64 -23.27 -3.51 0.94
C PRO A 64 -24.57 -4.29 0.74
#